data_AF-A0A524N705-F1
#
_entry.id   AF-A0A524N705-F1
#
_cell.length_a   1.000
_cell.length_b   1.000
_cell.length_c   1.000
_cell.angle_alpha   90.00
_cell.angle_beta   90.00
_cell.angle_gamma   90.00
#
_symmetry.space_group_name_H-M   'P 1'
#
loop_
_entity.id
_entity.type
_entity.pdbx_description
1 polymer ?
#
loop_
_entity_poly.entity_id
_entity_poly.type
_entity_poly.pdbx_seq_one_letter_code
_entity_poly.pdbx_strand_id
1 'polypeptide(L)'
;MIRGSAVKYLVRELGYFPTSILLNVRGEVSFSENKRQDWFSYGTLDTKIDDFWIIDGQHRIEALKRAIARNRDFENYPVITSILRLPDRFDEMLLFYIVNRRQKGVKTDLVHRHLQRMLQQKGEDWLLDLEGKRGLTQGYAIEIVDILNKDSVSPWYGRIREVGEVRHMDHVINDSDMMPTITEILNEHYFKNMPIKEIANLLIEYWNALYNIYPECFTDPDEFSRAKLSRWLPVLRFLPS
;
A
#
# COMPACT_ATOMS: atom_id res chain seq x y z
N MET A 1 -1.56 14.40 15.23
CA MET A 1 -0.79 13.33 14.54
C MET A 1 -1.39 13.16 13.15
N ILE A 2 -0.72 13.65 12.09
CA ILE A 2 -1.34 13.74 10.76
C ILE A 2 -0.88 12.56 9.89
N ARG A 3 -1.58 11.43 10.01
CA ARG A 3 -1.48 10.35 9.02
C ARG A 3 -2.08 10.84 7.71
N GLY A 4 -1.35 10.70 6.60
CA GLY A 4 -1.82 11.03 5.25
C GLY A 4 -1.69 12.50 4.80
N SER A 5 -1.03 13.38 5.55
CA SER A 5 -0.78 14.75 5.05
C SER A 5 0.31 14.74 3.99
N ALA A 6 0.01 15.31 2.84
CA ALA A 6 0.97 15.53 1.76
C ALA A 6 2.24 16.31 2.20
N VAL A 7 2.21 16.98 3.37
CA VAL A 7 3.37 17.63 4.00
C VAL A 7 4.44 16.61 4.42
N LYS A 8 4.03 15.38 4.77
CA LYS A 8 4.97 14.32 5.18
C LYS A 8 5.89 13.93 4.02
N TYR A 9 5.37 13.84 2.79
CA TYR A 9 6.15 13.53 1.59
C TYR A 9 7.29 14.53 1.35
N LEU A 10 7.01 15.82 1.53
CA LEU A 10 7.98 16.90 1.33
C LEU A 10 9.02 17.00 2.44
N VAL A 11 8.63 16.73 3.69
CA VAL A 11 9.48 17.06 4.86
C VAL A 11 10.17 15.84 5.47
N ARG A 12 9.60 14.63 5.33
CA ARG A 12 10.08 13.42 6.02
C ARG A 12 10.38 12.23 5.11
N GLU A 13 9.89 12.23 3.88
CA GLU A 13 10.03 11.09 2.97
C GLU A 13 11.01 11.44 1.84
N LEU A 14 10.61 11.28 0.58
CA LEU A 14 11.49 11.44 -0.58
C LEU A 14 11.78 12.91 -0.94
N GLY A 15 11.11 13.88 -0.29
CA GLY A 15 11.29 15.30 -0.59
C GLY A 15 10.65 15.73 -1.92
N TYR A 16 9.79 14.89 -2.51
CA TYR A 16 9.05 15.25 -3.72
C TYR A 16 7.63 14.72 -3.80
N PHE A 17 6.80 15.38 -4.62
CA PHE A 17 5.49 14.85 -5.01
C PHE A 17 5.67 13.83 -6.15
N PRO A 18 5.34 12.55 -5.94
CA PRO A 18 5.61 11.50 -6.93
C PRO A 18 4.68 11.56 -8.14
N THR A 19 3.54 12.26 -8.02
CA THR A 19 2.53 12.36 -9.07
C THR A 19 2.38 13.80 -9.54
N SER A 20 1.97 13.97 -10.81
CA SER A 20 1.68 15.27 -11.42
C SER A 20 0.38 15.88 -10.87
N ILE A 21 0.33 17.20 -10.68
CA ILE A 21 -0.93 17.92 -10.38
C ILE A 21 -1.68 18.12 -11.70
N LEU A 22 -2.96 17.73 -11.71
CA LEU A 22 -3.78 17.82 -12.90
C LEU A 22 -4.55 19.14 -12.91
N LEU A 23 -4.28 19.97 -13.91
CA LEU A 23 -4.81 21.32 -14.05
C LEU A 23 -5.62 21.46 -15.34
N ASN A 24 -6.64 22.30 -15.31
CA ASN A 24 -7.35 22.75 -16.50
C ASN A 24 -7.19 24.25 -16.71
N VAL A 25 -7.00 24.64 -17.96
CA VAL A 25 -7.05 26.02 -18.44
C VAL A 25 -8.28 26.19 -19.31
N ARG A 26 -9.15 27.11 -18.93
CA ARG A 26 -10.36 27.46 -19.71
C ARG A 26 -10.10 28.59 -20.72
N GLY A 27 -8.93 29.22 -20.64
CA GLY A 27 -8.50 30.33 -21.50
C GLY A 27 -7.81 29.92 -22.79
N GLU A 28 -7.32 30.91 -23.52
CA GLU A 28 -6.39 30.69 -24.63
C GLU A 28 -5.01 30.33 -24.10
N VAL A 29 -4.38 29.33 -24.74
CA VAL A 29 -2.99 28.96 -24.45
C VAL A 29 -2.22 28.99 -25.75
N SER A 30 -0.99 29.49 -25.69
CA SER A 30 -0.04 29.46 -26.78
C SER A 30 1.19 28.67 -26.36
N PHE A 31 1.51 27.63 -27.12
CA PHE A 31 2.71 26.85 -26.90
C PHE A 31 3.77 27.24 -27.93
N SER A 32 4.89 27.76 -27.44
CA SER A 32 6.06 28.09 -28.25
C SER A 32 7.02 26.92 -28.24
N GLU A 33 7.05 26.15 -29.33
CA GLU A 33 7.93 25.00 -29.50
C GLU A 33 9.39 25.45 -29.63
N ASN A 34 10.25 24.93 -28.75
CA ASN A 34 11.71 25.11 -28.80
C ASN A 34 12.39 23.95 -29.52
N LYS A 35 11.89 22.72 -29.32
CA LYS A 35 12.46 21.51 -29.91
C LYS A 35 11.39 20.43 -30.08
N ARG A 36 11.33 19.83 -31.26
CA ARG A 36 10.48 18.69 -31.55
C ARG A 36 11.25 17.37 -31.48
N GLN A 37 10.64 16.35 -30.89
CA GLN A 37 11.00 14.93 -31.00
C GLN A 37 9.80 14.17 -31.58
N ASP A 38 10.02 12.94 -32.03
CA ASP A 38 9.06 12.12 -32.80
C ASP A 38 7.58 12.33 -32.44
N TRP A 39 7.22 12.07 -31.18
CA TRP A 39 5.83 12.12 -30.71
C TRP A 39 5.54 13.27 -29.74
N PHE A 40 6.50 14.16 -29.47
CA PHE A 40 6.31 15.25 -28.50
C PHE A 40 7.25 16.44 -28.70
N SER A 41 6.88 17.57 -28.14
CA SER A 41 7.59 18.85 -28.28
C SER A 41 7.94 19.45 -26.92
N TYR A 42 9.14 20.01 -26.81
CA TYR A 42 9.59 20.82 -25.70
C TYR A 42 9.44 22.29 -26.05
N GLY A 43 8.97 23.09 -25.11
CA GLY A 43 8.67 24.49 -25.37
C GLY A 43 8.15 25.20 -24.14
N THR A 44 7.78 26.46 -24.33
CA THR A 44 7.19 27.28 -23.28
C THR A 44 5.69 27.38 -23.51
N LEU A 45 4.90 27.07 -22.49
CA LEU A 45 3.46 27.27 -22.50
C LEU A 45 3.15 28.64 -21.89
N ASP A 46 2.63 29.55 -22.69
CA ASP A 46 2.05 30.82 -22.26
C ASP A 46 0.54 30.64 -22.16
N THR A 47 -0.02 30.89 -20.98
CA THR A 47 -1.45 30.69 -20.72
C THR A 47 -2.26 31.98 -20.75
N LYS A 48 -1.63 33.16 -20.90
CA LYS A 48 -2.28 34.49 -20.91
C LYS A 48 -3.31 34.74 -19.80
N ILE A 49 -3.37 33.87 -18.80
CA ILE A 49 -4.30 33.86 -17.67
C ILE A 49 -3.51 33.46 -16.42
N ASP A 50 -3.93 33.94 -15.28
CA ASP A 50 -3.27 33.66 -14.00
C ASP A 50 -3.91 32.45 -13.27
N ASP A 51 -5.12 32.05 -13.66
CA ASP A 51 -5.91 31.07 -12.93
C ASP A 51 -5.97 29.69 -13.61
N PHE A 52 -5.45 28.68 -12.90
CA PHE A 52 -5.61 27.27 -13.25
C PHE A 52 -6.67 26.60 -12.37
N TRP A 53 -7.50 25.75 -12.97
CA TRP A 53 -8.47 24.95 -12.24
C TRP A 53 -7.86 23.60 -11.84
N ILE A 54 -7.88 23.28 -10.55
CA ILE A 54 -7.31 22.04 -10.03
C ILE A 54 -8.32 20.91 -10.20
N ILE A 55 -8.01 19.93 -11.05
CA ILE A 55 -8.82 18.71 -11.22
C ILE A 55 -8.40 17.64 -10.20
N ASP A 56 -7.09 17.45 -10.00
CA ASP A 56 -6.55 16.54 -8.99
C ASP A 56 -5.24 17.07 -8.41
N GLY A 57 -4.96 16.73 -7.16
CA GLY A 57 -3.77 17.16 -6.43
C GLY A 57 -3.99 18.30 -5.45
N GLN A 58 -5.24 18.61 -5.10
CA GLN A 58 -5.59 19.63 -4.10
C GLN A 58 -4.85 19.45 -2.77
N HIS A 59 -4.74 18.21 -2.28
CA HIS A 59 -4.02 17.91 -1.04
C HIS A 59 -2.52 18.21 -1.15
N ARG A 60 -1.93 18.07 -2.34
CA ARG A 60 -0.51 18.33 -2.61
C ARG A 60 -0.23 19.82 -2.66
N ILE A 61 -1.08 20.60 -3.34
CA ILE A 61 -0.98 22.07 -3.34
C ILE A 61 -1.09 22.60 -1.91
N GLU A 62 -2.07 22.11 -1.14
CA GLU A 62 -2.28 22.52 0.23
C GLU A 62 -1.10 22.14 1.15
N ALA A 63 -0.47 20.99 0.90
CA ALA A 63 0.74 20.61 1.60
C ALA A 63 1.95 21.49 1.25
N LEU A 64 2.12 21.85 -0.02
CA LEU A 64 3.19 22.75 -0.43
C LEU A 64 3.01 24.13 0.23
N LYS A 65 1.78 24.66 0.24
CA LYS A 65 1.46 25.91 0.97
C LYS A 65 1.86 25.82 2.45
N ARG A 66 1.55 24.71 3.11
CA ARG A 66 1.93 24.47 4.51
C ARG A 66 3.44 24.27 4.70
N ALA A 67 4.11 23.66 3.73
CA ALA A 67 5.56 23.49 3.75
C ALA A 67 6.26 24.85 3.60
N ILE A 68 5.84 25.67 2.64
CA ILE A 68 6.31 27.05 2.44
C ILE A 68 6.11 27.89 3.70
N ALA A 69 4.94 27.79 4.33
CA ALA A 69 4.64 28.51 5.57
C ALA A 69 5.58 28.13 6.74
N ARG A 70 6.23 26.96 6.67
CA ARG A 70 7.16 26.46 7.69
C ARG A 70 8.62 26.64 7.30
N ASN A 71 8.94 26.53 6.01
CA ASN A 71 10.26 26.75 5.45
C ASN A 71 10.11 27.41 4.06
N ARG A 72 10.61 28.64 3.93
CA ARG A 72 10.57 29.42 2.68
C ARG A 72 11.43 28.84 1.57
N ASP A 73 12.35 27.93 1.85
CA ASP A 73 13.13 27.25 0.82
C ASP A 73 12.23 26.51 -0.20
N PHE A 74 11.01 26.14 0.20
CA PHE A 74 10.03 25.52 -0.67
C PHE A 74 9.29 26.50 -1.61
N GLU A 75 9.51 27.81 -1.55
CA GLU A 75 8.87 28.78 -2.45
C GLU A 75 9.23 28.53 -3.92
N ASN A 76 10.47 28.11 -4.18
CA ASN A 76 10.97 27.79 -5.53
C ASN A 76 10.87 26.30 -5.87
N TYR A 77 10.05 25.55 -5.12
CA TYR A 77 9.92 24.12 -5.33
C TYR A 77 9.25 23.81 -6.68
N PRO A 78 9.91 23.07 -7.60
CA PRO A 78 9.35 22.79 -8.91
C PRO A 78 8.18 21.80 -8.80
N VAL A 79 7.01 22.21 -9.28
CA VAL A 79 5.82 21.36 -9.30
C VAL A 79 5.61 20.76 -10.68
N ILE A 80 5.56 19.43 -10.75
CA ILE A 80 5.21 18.73 -11.99
C ILE A 80 3.69 18.85 -12.20
N THR A 81 3.28 19.45 -13.31
CA THR A 81 1.87 19.64 -13.68
C THR A 81 1.55 19.00 -15.02
N SER A 82 0.31 18.51 -15.15
CA SER A 82 -0.30 18.07 -16.40
C SER A 82 -1.42 19.06 -16.68
N ILE A 83 -1.27 19.85 -17.73
CA ILE A 83 -2.19 20.94 -18.05
C ILE A 83 -3.04 20.52 -19.24
N LEU A 84 -4.35 20.58 -19.07
CA LEU A 84 -5.34 20.33 -20.11
C LEU A 84 -6.04 21.65 -20.48
N ARG A 85 -6.57 21.70 -21.71
CA ARG A 85 -7.44 22.78 -22.16
C ARG A 85 -8.82 22.22 -22.49
N LEU A 86 -9.65 22.08 -21.47
CA LEU A 86 -11.04 21.66 -21.58
C LEU A 86 -11.92 22.92 -21.55
N PRO A 87 -12.48 23.36 -22.69
CA PRO A 87 -13.32 24.55 -22.76
C PRO A 87 -14.69 24.33 -22.12
N ASP A 88 -15.19 23.09 -22.12
CA ASP A 88 -16.48 22.74 -21.50
C ASP A 88 -16.31 22.34 -20.02
N ARG A 89 -17.16 22.90 -19.17
CA ARG A 89 -17.23 22.53 -17.74
C ARG A 89 -17.67 21.09 -17.54
N PHE A 90 -18.48 20.55 -18.45
CA PHE A 90 -18.91 19.16 -18.35
C PHE A 90 -17.72 18.19 -18.48
N ASP A 91 -16.83 18.42 -19.43
CA ASP A 91 -15.62 17.60 -19.63
C ASP A 91 -14.66 17.68 -18.43
N GLU A 92 -14.52 18.86 -17.84
CA GLU A 92 -13.75 19.07 -16.61
C GLU A 92 -14.32 18.26 -15.44
N MET A 93 -15.65 18.30 -15.24
CA MET A 93 -16.35 17.52 -14.22
C MET A 93 -16.20 16.01 -14.46
N LEU A 94 -16.34 15.57 -15.72
CA LEU A 94 -16.19 14.17 -16.09
C LEU A 94 -14.77 13.68 -15.80
N LEU A 95 -13.76 14.48 -16.13
CA LEU A 95 -12.38 14.15 -15.85
C LEU A 95 -12.08 14.12 -14.35
N PHE A 96 -12.58 15.10 -13.60
CA PHE A 96 -12.53 15.09 -12.12
C PHE A 96 -13.09 13.78 -11.57
N TYR A 97 -14.27 13.37 -12.03
CA TYR A 97 -14.91 12.14 -11.60
C TYR A 97 -14.11 10.89 -12.01
N ILE A 98 -13.58 10.84 -13.23
CA ILE A 98 -12.78 9.71 -13.72
C ILE A 98 -11.52 9.53 -12.88
N VAL A 99 -10.78 10.61 -12.64
CA VAL A 99 -9.51 10.57 -11.89
C VAL A 99 -9.76 10.14 -10.44
N ASN A 100 -10.76 10.73 -9.79
CA ASN A 100 -11.03 10.46 -8.38
C ASN A 100 -11.74 9.11 -8.13
N ARG A 101 -12.57 8.62 -9.07
CA ARG A 101 -13.36 7.40 -8.86
C ARG A 101 -12.76 6.15 -9.51
N ARG A 102 -12.09 6.26 -10.66
CA ARG A 102 -11.60 5.09 -11.41
C ARG A 102 -10.18 4.68 -11.05
N GLN A 103 -9.43 5.48 -10.30
CA GLN A 103 -8.10 5.08 -9.83
C GLN A 103 -8.26 3.91 -8.85
N LYS A 104 -8.10 2.69 -9.35
CA LYS A 104 -8.07 1.50 -8.51
C LYS A 104 -6.88 1.64 -7.56
N GLY A 105 -7.14 1.58 -6.26
CA GLY A 105 -6.07 1.48 -5.27
C GLY A 105 -5.15 0.31 -5.60
N VAL A 106 -3.88 0.43 -5.23
CA VAL A 106 -2.96 -0.70 -5.28
C VAL A 106 -3.60 -1.83 -4.48
N LYS A 107 -3.62 -3.03 -5.05
CA LYS A 107 -4.19 -4.19 -4.35
C LYS A 107 -3.47 -4.33 -3.01
N THR A 108 -4.25 -4.51 -1.94
CA THR A 108 -3.75 -4.53 -0.55
C THR A 108 -2.66 -5.57 -0.33
N ASP A 109 -2.77 -6.69 -1.04
CA ASP A 109 -1.83 -7.80 -1.03
C ASP A 109 -0.42 -7.37 -1.51
N LEU A 110 -0.34 -6.60 -2.61
CA LEU A 110 0.90 -6.01 -3.12
C LEU A 110 1.48 -4.97 -2.15
N VAL A 111 0.64 -4.21 -1.46
CA VAL A 111 1.08 -3.24 -0.44
C VAL A 111 1.82 -3.96 0.69
N HIS A 112 1.30 -5.10 1.19
CA HIS A 112 1.97 -5.87 2.23
C HIS A 112 3.36 -6.33 1.80
N ARG A 113 3.51 -6.78 0.54
CA ARG A 113 4.82 -7.16 -0.03
C ARG A 113 5.78 -5.97 -0.14
N HIS A 114 5.28 -4.75 -0.38
CA HIS A 114 6.12 -3.56 -0.34
C HIS A 114 6.59 -3.23 1.09
N LEU A 115 5.71 -3.32 2.09
CA LEU A 115 6.08 -3.12 3.49
C LEU A 115 7.16 -4.12 3.94
N GLN A 116 7.05 -5.39 3.54
CA GLN A 116 8.07 -6.40 3.80
C GLN A 116 9.44 -6.01 3.24
N ARG A 117 9.48 -5.61 1.95
CA ARG A 117 10.75 -5.22 1.31
C ARG A 117 11.35 -3.98 1.95
N MET A 118 10.51 -3.02 2.33
CA MET A 118 10.95 -1.83 3.06
C MET A 118 11.55 -2.21 4.42
N LEU A 119 10.89 -3.09 5.17
CA LEU A 119 11.37 -3.61 6.45
C LEU A 119 12.76 -4.25 6.29
N GLN A 120 12.90 -5.17 5.32
CA GLN A 120 14.16 -5.89 5.08
C GLN A 120 15.31 -4.99 4.62
N GLN A 121 15.02 -3.94 3.84
CA GLN A 121 16.05 -3.07 3.27
C GLN A 121 16.41 -1.87 4.15
N LYS A 122 15.45 -1.34 4.91
CA LYS A 122 15.60 -0.08 5.67
C LYS A 122 15.53 -0.27 7.18
N GLY A 123 15.05 -1.41 7.65
CA GLY A 123 14.94 -1.75 9.06
C GLY A 123 13.65 -1.25 9.73
N GLU A 124 13.48 -1.68 10.98
CA GLU A 124 12.27 -1.49 11.78
C GLU A 124 12.01 -0.01 12.09
N ASP A 125 13.02 0.70 12.59
CA ASP A 125 12.92 2.11 12.99
C ASP A 125 12.47 3.00 11.81
N TRP A 126 13.04 2.75 10.63
CA TRP A 126 12.70 3.51 9.43
C TRP A 126 11.25 3.27 8.99
N LEU A 127 10.80 2.01 9.00
CA LEU A 127 9.44 1.67 8.63
C LEU A 127 8.44 2.16 9.68
N LEU A 128 8.81 2.13 10.96
CA LEU A 128 8.01 2.68 12.05
C LEU A 128 7.79 4.19 11.88
N ASP A 129 8.83 4.93 11.50
CA ASP A 129 8.72 6.37 11.23
C ASP A 129 7.85 6.68 10.00
N LEU A 130 7.93 5.83 8.96
CA LEU A 130 7.19 6.00 7.72
C LEU A 130 5.71 5.59 7.84
N GLU A 131 5.41 4.39 8.32
CA GLU A 131 4.04 3.81 8.28
C GLU A 131 3.40 3.73 9.67
N GLY A 132 4.18 3.95 10.73
CA GLY A 132 3.78 3.76 12.11
C GLY A 132 3.61 2.29 12.46
N LYS A 133 3.18 2.05 13.71
CA LYS A 133 3.04 0.70 14.27
C LYS A 133 2.22 -0.25 13.37
N ARG A 134 1.16 0.25 12.74
CA ARG A 134 0.30 -0.55 11.86
C ARG A 134 1.05 -1.12 10.65
N GLY A 135 1.83 -0.30 9.94
CA GLY A 135 2.58 -0.78 8.78
C GLY A 135 3.74 -1.69 9.17
N LEU A 136 4.39 -1.42 10.31
CA LEU A 136 5.39 -2.32 10.88
C LEU A 136 4.80 -3.69 11.21
N THR A 137 3.65 -3.75 11.90
CA THR A 137 2.94 -5.01 12.18
C THR A 137 2.56 -5.76 10.90
N GLN A 138 2.10 -5.05 9.87
CA GLN A 138 1.80 -5.67 8.56
C GLN A 138 3.07 -6.21 7.88
N GLY A 139 4.21 -5.52 8.00
CA GLY A 139 5.51 -5.98 7.49
C GLY A 139 5.98 -7.27 8.18
N TYR A 140 5.80 -7.39 9.49
CA TYR A 140 6.10 -8.64 10.21
C TYR A 140 5.12 -9.76 9.89
N ALA A 141 3.83 -9.45 9.77
CA ALA A 141 2.81 -10.46 9.50
C ALA A 141 3.11 -11.22 8.20
N ILE A 142 3.55 -10.53 7.15
CA ILE A 142 3.90 -11.16 5.88
C ILE A 142 5.23 -11.95 5.96
N GLU A 143 6.19 -11.56 6.81
CA GLU A 143 7.36 -12.39 7.09
C GLU A 143 7.00 -13.70 7.78
N ILE A 144 6.06 -13.66 8.72
CA ILE A 144 5.54 -14.88 9.36
C ILE A 144 4.83 -15.76 8.34
N VAL A 145 3.98 -15.18 7.48
CA VAL A 145 3.33 -15.93 6.38
C VAL A 145 4.36 -16.60 5.48
N ASP A 146 5.47 -15.93 5.17
CA ASP A 146 6.56 -16.53 4.40
C ASP A 146 7.23 -17.70 5.12
N ILE A 147 7.49 -17.58 6.42
CA ILE A 147 8.05 -18.70 7.21
C ILE A 147 7.09 -19.87 7.20
N LEU A 148 5.80 -19.63 7.42
CA LEU A 148 4.76 -20.65 7.39
C LEU A 148 4.67 -21.34 6.03
N ASN A 149 4.91 -20.63 4.92
CA ASN A 149 4.84 -21.21 3.58
C ASN A 149 6.14 -21.94 3.18
N LYS A 150 7.29 -21.55 3.74
CA LYS A 150 8.63 -22.01 3.31
C LYS A 150 9.25 -23.05 4.25
N ASP A 151 8.82 -23.13 5.49
CA ASP A 151 9.30 -24.14 6.43
C ASP A 151 8.63 -25.49 6.17
N SER A 152 9.42 -26.53 5.90
CA SER A 152 8.92 -27.88 5.61
C SER A 152 8.20 -28.55 6.78
N VAL A 153 8.42 -28.08 8.01
CA VAL A 153 7.72 -28.57 9.22
C VAL A 153 6.36 -27.87 9.36
N SER A 154 6.13 -26.77 8.64
CA SER A 154 4.84 -26.09 8.66
C SER A 154 3.76 -26.89 7.93
N PRO A 155 2.55 -27.01 8.49
CA PRO A 155 1.41 -27.57 7.78
C PRO A 155 0.95 -26.68 6.62
N TRP A 156 1.54 -25.50 6.43
CA TRP A 156 1.27 -24.62 5.29
C TRP A 156 2.36 -24.62 4.23
N TYR A 157 3.37 -25.49 4.36
CA TYR A 157 4.46 -25.59 3.41
C TYR A 157 3.96 -25.73 1.97
N GLY A 158 4.24 -24.74 1.11
CA GLY A 158 3.82 -24.70 -0.29
C GLY A 158 2.31 -24.59 -0.52
N ARG A 159 1.50 -24.31 0.51
CA ARG A 159 0.03 -24.26 0.43
C ARG A 159 -0.54 -22.85 0.43
N ILE A 160 0.29 -21.85 0.72
CA ILE A 160 -0.08 -20.43 0.69
C ILE A 160 0.38 -19.85 -0.65
N ARG A 161 -0.58 -19.38 -1.45
CA ARG A 161 -0.30 -18.70 -2.70
C ARG A 161 0.17 -17.27 -2.44
N GLU A 162 1.33 -16.90 -2.98
CA GLU A 162 1.84 -15.53 -2.92
C GLU A 162 1.18 -14.61 -3.96
N VAL A 163 1.16 -13.31 -3.68
CA VAL A 163 0.68 -12.30 -4.64
C VAL A 163 1.44 -12.36 -5.96
N GLY A 164 0.70 -12.58 -7.05
CA GLY A 164 1.26 -12.63 -8.40
C GLY A 164 1.74 -14.03 -8.82
N GLU A 165 1.72 -15.01 -7.91
CA GLU A 165 2.04 -16.39 -8.21
C GLU A 165 0.92 -17.05 -9.04
N VAL A 166 1.29 -17.97 -9.93
CA VAL A 166 0.33 -18.81 -10.66
C VAL A 166 -0.34 -19.77 -9.66
N ARG A 167 -1.63 -20.04 -9.83
CA ARG A 167 -2.34 -20.96 -8.93
C ARG A 167 -1.91 -22.41 -9.22
N HIS A 168 -1.35 -23.07 -8.21
CA HIS A 168 -1.09 -24.51 -8.21
C HIS A 168 -2.23 -25.28 -7.53
N MET A 169 -2.32 -26.60 -7.76
CA MET A 169 -3.34 -27.46 -7.14
C MET A 169 -3.19 -27.54 -5.63
N ASP A 170 -1.95 -27.47 -5.13
CA ASP A 170 -1.64 -27.54 -3.69
C ASP A 170 -1.96 -26.23 -2.93
N HIS A 171 -2.32 -25.15 -3.64
CA HIS A 171 -2.66 -23.88 -3.01
C HIS A 171 -4.06 -23.94 -2.37
N VAL A 172 -4.08 -23.83 -1.04
CA VAL A 172 -5.29 -23.85 -0.22
C VAL A 172 -5.79 -22.43 0.06
N ILE A 173 -4.87 -21.48 0.28
CA ILE A 173 -5.18 -20.11 0.70
C ILE A 173 -4.25 -19.09 0.03
N ASN A 174 -4.64 -17.81 -0.05
CA ASN A 174 -3.73 -16.74 -0.48
C ASN A 174 -3.09 -16.07 0.74
N ASP A 175 -1.89 -15.52 0.59
CA ASP A 175 -1.24 -14.73 1.65
C ASP A 175 -2.14 -13.61 2.19
N SER A 176 -2.88 -12.92 1.32
CA SER A 176 -3.84 -11.87 1.68
C SER A 176 -4.93 -12.32 2.65
N ASP A 177 -5.32 -13.60 2.60
CA ASP A 177 -6.36 -14.16 3.44
C ASP A 177 -5.81 -14.55 4.83
N MET A 178 -4.51 -14.87 4.93
CA MET A 178 -3.80 -15.13 6.20
C MET A 178 -3.41 -13.86 6.95
N MET A 179 -3.16 -12.77 6.23
CA MET A 179 -2.67 -11.51 6.78
C MET A 179 -3.49 -10.94 7.94
N PRO A 180 -4.85 -10.86 7.89
CA PRO A 180 -5.64 -10.33 9.00
C PRO A 180 -5.44 -11.12 10.29
N THR A 181 -5.40 -12.45 10.18
CA THR A 181 -5.20 -13.38 11.29
C THR A 181 -3.85 -13.18 11.97
N ILE A 182 -2.76 -13.20 11.19
CA ILE A 182 -1.42 -13.02 11.76
C ILE A 182 -1.28 -11.61 12.36
N THR A 183 -1.87 -10.61 11.71
CA THR A 183 -1.87 -9.23 12.25
C THR A 183 -2.61 -9.14 13.58
N GLU A 184 -3.74 -9.84 13.76
CA GLU A 184 -4.48 -9.88 15.02
C GLU A 184 -3.64 -10.54 16.12
N ILE A 185 -3.04 -11.70 15.85
CA ILE A 185 -2.15 -12.42 16.77
C ILE A 185 -0.99 -11.51 17.22
N LEU A 186 -0.34 -10.82 16.28
CA LEU A 186 0.77 -9.91 16.58
C LEU A 186 0.37 -8.69 17.45
N ASN A 187 -0.92 -8.37 17.55
CA ASN A 187 -1.40 -7.30 18.41
C ASN A 187 -1.67 -7.77 19.85
N GLU A 188 -1.70 -9.08 20.11
CA GLU A 188 -1.88 -9.62 21.46
C GLU A 188 -0.65 -9.31 22.33
N HIS A 189 -0.92 -8.98 23.61
CA HIS A 189 0.13 -8.54 24.53
C HIS A 189 1.22 -9.61 24.73
N TYR A 190 0.84 -10.89 24.67
CA TYR A 190 1.75 -12.02 24.88
C TYR A 190 2.92 -12.05 23.90
N PHE A 191 2.69 -11.71 22.63
CA PHE A 191 3.72 -11.73 21.59
C PHE A 191 4.54 -10.45 21.50
N LYS A 192 4.27 -9.48 22.39
CA LYS A 192 4.97 -8.21 22.41
C LYS A 192 6.45 -8.43 22.74
N ASN A 193 7.34 -7.90 21.89
CA ASN A 193 8.80 -8.03 21.97
C ASN A 193 9.35 -9.44 21.70
N MET A 194 8.52 -10.40 21.30
CA MET A 194 9.00 -11.71 20.88
C MET A 194 9.60 -11.63 19.47
N PRO A 195 10.76 -12.26 19.20
CA PRO A 195 11.32 -12.34 17.86
C PRO A 195 10.33 -12.98 16.86
N ILE A 196 10.25 -12.42 15.66
CA ILE A 196 9.32 -12.89 14.61
C ILE A 196 9.47 -14.39 14.31
N LYS A 197 10.71 -14.89 14.29
CA LYS A 197 10.98 -16.31 14.08
C LYS A 197 10.43 -17.20 15.20
N GLU A 198 10.46 -16.72 16.44
CA GLU A 198 9.92 -17.46 17.59
C GLU A 198 8.39 -17.51 17.52
N ILE A 199 7.74 -16.38 17.20
CA ILE A 199 6.29 -16.33 16.95
C ILE A 199 5.91 -17.30 15.83
N ALA A 200 6.65 -17.29 14.71
CA ALA A 200 6.39 -18.19 13.60
C ALA A 200 6.52 -19.67 14.00
N ASN A 201 7.53 -20.04 14.81
CA ASN A 201 7.68 -21.40 15.31
C ASN A 201 6.50 -21.82 16.21
N LEU A 202 6.05 -20.96 17.12
CA LEU A 202 4.87 -21.23 17.95
C LEU A 202 3.61 -21.44 17.11
N LEU A 203 3.46 -20.67 16.03
CA LEU A 203 2.34 -20.84 15.10
C LEU A 203 2.44 -22.15 14.31
N ILE A 204 3.66 -22.55 13.90
CA ILE A 204 3.90 -23.85 13.26
C ILE A 204 3.51 -24.98 14.22
N GLU A 205 3.95 -24.93 15.47
CA GLU A 205 3.62 -25.93 16.49
C GLU A 205 2.11 -26.02 16.73
N TYR A 206 1.46 -24.86 16.91
CA TYR A 206 0.01 -24.77 17.09
C TYR A 206 -0.75 -25.37 15.91
N TRP A 207 -0.39 -25.01 14.69
CA TRP A 207 -1.08 -25.53 13.51
C TRP A 207 -0.77 -26.98 13.22
N ASN A 208 0.42 -27.48 13.57
CA ASN A 208 0.70 -28.91 13.51
C ASN A 208 -0.19 -29.69 14.50
N ALA A 209 -0.39 -29.16 15.71
CA ALA A 209 -1.33 -29.75 16.66
C ALA A 209 -2.76 -29.78 16.10
N LEU A 210 -3.21 -28.72 15.42
CA LEU A 210 -4.51 -28.71 14.74
C LEU A 210 -4.56 -29.67 13.56
N TYR A 211 -3.51 -29.75 12.74
CA TYR A 211 -3.42 -30.65 11.60
C TYR A 211 -3.54 -32.12 12.03
N ASN A 212 -2.96 -32.48 13.19
CA ASN A 212 -3.07 -33.82 13.75
C ASN A 212 -4.50 -34.17 14.21
N ILE A 213 -5.33 -33.19 14.53
CA ILE A 213 -6.72 -33.40 14.98
C ILE A 213 -7.70 -33.30 13.80
N TYR A 214 -7.46 -32.37 12.87
CA TYR A 214 -8.36 -32.04 11.76
C TYR A 214 -7.60 -31.90 10.41
N PRO A 215 -6.97 -32.98 9.90
CA PRO A 215 -6.14 -32.93 8.68
C PRO A 215 -6.92 -32.54 7.41
N GLU A 216 -8.22 -32.83 7.36
CA GLU A 216 -9.12 -32.48 6.26
C GLU A 216 -9.20 -30.97 6.01
N CYS A 217 -9.04 -30.15 7.06
CA CYS A 217 -9.06 -28.68 6.95
C CYS A 217 -7.91 -28.11 6.12
N PHE A 218 -6.85 -28.90 5.89
CA PHE A 218 -5.63 -28.49 5.20
C PHE A 218 -5.42 -29.21 3.86
N THR A 219 -6.26 -30.19 3.55
CA THR A 219 -6.10 -31.08 2.38
C THR A 219 -7.25 -31.00 1.38
N ASP A 220 -8.44 -30.52 1.78
CA ASP A 220 -9.57 -30.28 0.89
C ASP A 220 -10.01 -28.79 0.86
N PRO A 221 -9.62 -28.04 -0.19
CA PRO A 221 -9.97 -26.63 -0.34
C PRO A 221 -11.46 -26.36 -0.62
N ASP A 222 -12.19 -27.34 -1.18
CA ASP A 222 -13.53 -27.15 -1.75
C ASP A 222 -14.64 -27.40 -0.72
N GLU A 223 -14.45 -28.31 0.25
CA GLU A 223 -15.44 -28.59 1.31
C GLU A 223 -15.30 -27.67 2.55
N PHE A 224 -14.09 -27.15 2.79
CA PHE A 224 -13.74 -26.30 3.94
C PHE A 224 -13.51 -24.82 3.60
N SER A 225 -14.10 -24.35 2.49
CA SER A 225 -13.95 -23.00 1.95
C SER A 225 -13.83 -21.88 3.01
N ARG A 226 -12.88 -20.96 2.74
CA ARG A 226 -12.55 -19.60 3.24
C ARG A 226 -13.33 -18.99 4.42
N ALA A 227 -14.61 -19.29 4.60
CA ALA A 227 -15.45 -18.83 5.71
C ALA A 227 -15.28 -19.63 7.02
N LYS A 228 -14.64 -20.81 6.99
CA LYS A 228 -14.47 -21.65 8.21
C LYS A 228 -13.12 -21.49 8.92
N LEU A 229 -12.01 -21.25 8.23
CA LEU A 229 -10.71 -20.98 8.89
C LEU A 229 -10.75 -19.73 9.79
N SER A 230 -11.46 -18.68 9.37
CA SER A 230 -11.74 -17.51 10.23
C SER A 230 -12.66 -17.82 11.42
N ARG A 231 -13.49 -18.87 11.33
CA ARG A 231 -14.33 -19.38 12.42
C ARG A 231 -13.61 -20.31 13.40
N TRP A 232 -12.42 -20.81 13.06
CA TRP A 232 -11.59 -21.61 13.99
C TRP A 232 -10.63 -20.74 14.83
N LEU A 233 -10.46 -19.46 14.47
CA LEU A 233 -9.70 -18.48 15.25
C LEU A 233 -10.21 -18.17 16.67
N PRO A 234 -11.50 -18.28 17.01
CA PRO A 234 -11.95 -18.18 18.40
C PRO A 234 -11.31 -19.24 19.31
N VAL A 235 -10.72 -20.32 18.79
CA VAL A 235 -10.01 -21.32 19.61
C VAL A 235 -8.73 -20.74 20.24
N LEU A 236 -8.13 -19.70 19.65
CA LEU A 236 -7.04 -18.95 20.29
C LEU A 236 -7.50 -18.14 21.52
N ARG A 237 -8.80 -17.89 21.70
CA ARG A 237 -9.35 -17.28 22.94
C ARG A 237 -9.46 -18.25 24.11
N PHE A 238 -9.18 -19.54 23.91
CA PHE A 238 -9.34 -20.57 24.94
C PHE A 238 -8.01 -21.19 25.42
N LEU A 239 -6.86 -20.65 25.02
CA LEU A 239 -5.62 -20.95 25.74
C LEU A 239 -5.70 -20.26 27.11
N PRO A 240 -5.60 -21.01 28.23
CA PRO A 240 -5.76 -20.44 29.55
C PRO A 240 -4.66 -19.39 29.80
N SER A 241 -5.10 -18.23 30.26
CA SER A 241 -4.29 -17.18 30.90
C SER A 241 -3.43 -17.73 32.03
#